data_AF-A0A2Y9BEQ9-F1
#
_entry.id   AF-A0A2Y9BEQ9-F1
#
_cell.length_a   1.000
_cell.length_b   1.000
_cell.length_c   1.000
_cell.angle_alpha   90.00
_cell.angle_beta   90.00
_cell.angle_gamma   90.00
#
_symmetry.space_group_name_H-M   'P 1'
#
loop_
_entity.id
_entity.type
_entity.pdbx_description
1 polymer ?
#
loop_
_entity_poly.entity_id
_entity_poly.type
_entity_poly.pdbx_seq_one_letter_code
_entity_poly.pdbx_strand_id
1 'polypeptide(L)'
;MSDKAEQLKILKEIFKEDFEEIDAGVRSGGDTTLFEVTSIEGVAIPDGLTIIVNFDNGKKLGWAGPSSPLYTSERFDERFKGNLNIFVMKKKKVLKQIHTTYNQETFKKRTDTYSFQEILDSVEF
;
A
#
# COMPACT_ATOMS: atom_id res chain seq x y z
N MET A 1 -11.73 9.10 10.39
CA MET A 1 -10.41 8.43 10.59
C MET A 1 -9.33 9.40 10.17
N SER A 2 -8.08 9.22 10.63
CA SER A 2 -6.94 9.87 9.99
C SER A 2 -6.56 9.11 8.71
N ASP A 3 -5.96 9.79 7.73
CA ASP A 3 -5.49 9.16 6.49
C ASP A 3 -4.54 7.99 6.77
N LYS A 4 -3.67 8.12 7.78
CA LYS A 4 -2.83 7.01 8.29
C LYS A 4 -3.65 5.79 8.70
N ALA A 5 -4.70 5.97 9.49
CA ALA A 5 -5.54 4.87 9.97
C ALA A 5 -6.34 4.22 8.82
N GLU A 6 -6.75 5.00 7.83
CA GLU A 6 -7.40 4.47 6.62
C GLU A 6 -6.43 3.67 5.75
N GLN A 7 -5.23 4.18 5.49
CA GLN A 7 -4.18 3.46 4.76
C GLN A 7 -3.79 2.16 5.46
N LEU A 8 -3.64 2.19 6.78
CA LEU A 8 -3.38 1.00 7.58
C LEU A 8 -4.52 -0.02 7.48
N LYS A 9 -5.77 0.41 7.64
CA LYS A 9 -6.94 -0.47 7.49
C LYS A 9 -6.99 -1.14 6.12
N ILE A 10 -6.67 -0.40 5.06
CA ILE A 10 -6.57 -0.95 3.70
C ILE A 10 -5.45 -1.98 3.60
N LEU A 11 -4.30 -1.75 4.23
CA LEU A 11 -3.20 -2.72 4.27
C LEU A 11 -3.62 -4.00 5.02
N LYS A 12 -4.26 -3.89 6.19
CA LYS A 12 -4.81 -5.04 6.94
C LYS A 12 -5.82 -5.84 6.12
N GLU A 13 -6.64 -5.17 5.31
CA GLU A 13 -7.56 -5.84 4.39
C GLU A 13 -6.83 -6.52 3.21
N ILE A 14 -5.62 -6.09 2.82
CA ILE A 14 -4.92 -6.59 1.62
C ILE A 14 -4.11 -7.87 1.88
N PHE A 15 -3.56 -8.02 3.08
CA PHE A 15 -2.72 -9.15 3.46
C PHE A 15 -3.54 -10.30 4.05
N LYS A 16 -3.12 -11.54 3.80
CA LYS A 16 -3.72 -12.76 4.38
C LYS A 16 -3.38 -12.92 5.86
N GLU A 17 -2.18 -12.51 6.23
CA GLU A 17 -1.69 -12.60 7.60
C GLU A 17 -1.94 -11.28 8.35
N ASP A 18 -2.45 -11.40 9.57
CA ASP A 18 -2.40 -10.29 10.51
C ASP A 18 -0.93 -9.97 10.85
N PHE A 19 -0.66 -8.70 11.14
CA PHE A 19 0.69 -8.21 11.39
C PHE A 19 0.68 -7.09 12.44
N GLU A 20 1.83 -6.73 12.98
CA GLU A 20 2.04 -5.50 13.76
C GLU A 20 2.97 -4.56 12.99
N GLU A 21 2.83 -3.26 13.23
CA GLU A 21 3.62 -2.25 12.55
C GLU A 21 3.95 -1.04 13.41
N ILE A 22 5.04 -0.35 13.02
CA ILE A 22 5.42 0.95 13.56
C ILE A 22 5.46 2.01 12.45
N ASP A 23 5.42 3.28 12.86
CA ASP A 23 5.55 4.41 11.94
C ASP A 23 6.98 4.50 11.39
N ALA A 24 7.14 4.31 10.08
CA ALA A 24 8.42 4.44 9.37
C ALA A 24 8.57 5.79 8.65
N GLY A 25 7.70 6.75 8.96
CA GLY A 25 7.68 8.10 8.38
C GLY A 25 6.74 8.24 7.19
N VAL A 26 7.00 9.23 6.33
CA VAL A 26 6.16 9.60 5.19
C VAL A 26 6.97 9.74 3.92
N ARG A 27 6.38 9.42 2.78
CA ARG A 27 7.04 9.57 1.47
C ARG A 27 6.93 11.02 0.98
N SER A 28 8.05 11.60 0.55
CA SER A 28 8.09 12.95 -0.02
C SER A 28 7.14 13.07 -1.23
N GLY A 29 6.09 13.88 -1.07
CA GLY A 29 5.05 14.07 -2.11
C GLY A 29 3.64 14.31 -1.57
N GLY A 30 3.38 13.97 -0.30
CA GLY A 30 2.11 14.18 0.40
C GLY A 30 1.44 12.87 0.84
N ASP A 31 0.87 12.91 2.03
CA ASP A 31 -0.14 12.02 2.63
C ASP A 31 0.11 10.50 2.72
N THR A 32 1.11 9.94 2.03
CA THR A 32 1.44 8.50 2.12
C THR A 32 2.28 8.19 3.36
N THR A 33 1.71 7.42 4.29
CA THR A 33 2.41 6.88 5.47
C THR A 33 3.17 5.60 5.11
N LEU A 34 4.40 5.48 5.60
CA LEU A 34 5.20 4.25 5.55
C LEU A 34 5.04 3.50 6.87
N PHE A 35 4.83 2.19 6.79
CA PHE A 35 4.74 1.32 7.97
C PHE A 35 5.85 0.27 7.89
N GLU A 36 6.64 0.14 8.95
CA GLU A 36 7.57 -0.97 9.11
C GLU A 36 6.84 -2.12 9.82
N VAL A 37 6.80 -3.29 9.18
CA VAL A 37 6.16 -4.49 9.73
C VAL A 37 7.12 -5.12 10.74
N THR A 38 6.70 -5.20 11.99
CA THR A 38 7.52 -5.66 13.12
C THR A 38 7.29 -7.12 13.49
N SER A 39 6.08 -7.64 13.24
CA SER A 39 5.71 -9.03 13.44
C SER A 39 4.59 -9.41 12.47
N ILE A 40 4.47 -10.71 12.15
CA ILE A 40 3.43 -11.26 11.28
C ILE A 40 2.93 -12.55 11.93
N GLU A 41 1.62 -12.77 12.00
CA GLU A 41 1.07 -13.97 12.58
C GLU A 41 1.44 -15.21 11.74
N GLY A 42 2.06 -16.21 12.38
CA GLY A 42 2.46 -17.46 11.74
C GLY A 42 3.67 -17.38 10.80
N VAL A 43 4.26 -16.20 10.57
CA VAL A 43 5.36 -15.98 9.60
C VAL A 43 6.57 -15.34 10.29
N ALA A 44 7.74 -15.97 10.15
CA ALA A 44 9.00 -15.43 10.67
C ALA A 44 9.65 -14.47 9.67
N ILE A 45 9.99 -13.25 10.11
CA ILE A 45 10.82 -12.31 9.33
C ILE A 45 12.29 -12.74 9.45
N PRO A 46 13.00 -13.06 8.35
CA PRO A 46 14.40 -13.50 8.40
C PRO A 46 15.37 -12.45 8.93
N ASP A 47 16.39 -12.89 9.67
CA ASP A 47 17.36 -12.02 10.34
C ASP A 47 18.00 -10.97 9.41
N GLY A 48 17.89 -9.70 9.84
CA GLY A 48 18.44 -8.55 9.14
C GLY A 48 17.67 -8.13 7.89
N LEU A 49 16.48 -8.70 7.65
CA LEU A 49 15.48 -8.12 6.75
C LEU A 49 14.57 -7.13 7.48
N THR A 50 14.09 -6.15 6.72
CA THR A 50 13.07 -5.17 7.13
C THR A 50 12.02 -5.12 6.03
N ILE A 51 10.74 -5.08 6.40
CA ILE A 51 9.63 -4.97 5.45
C ILE A 51 8.95 -3.62 5.65
N ILE A 52 8.98 -2.77 4.63
CA ILE A 52 8.22 -1.51 4.61
C ILE A 52 7.02 -1.68 3.68
N VAL A 53 5.82 -1.39 4.18
CA VAL A 53 4.59 -1.35 3.38
C VAL A 53 4.00 0.06 3.36
N ASN A 54 3.40 0.44 2.24
CA ASN A 54 2.55 1.61 2.16
C ASN A 54 1.39 1.43 1.18
N PHE A 55 0.26 2.04 1.51
CA PHE A 55 -0.83 2.25 0.56
C PHE A 55 -0.90 3.74 0.23
N ASP A 56 -0.28 4.13 -0.88
CA ASP A 56 -0.36 5.50 -1.41
C ASP A 56 -1.76 5.71 -1.96
N ASN A 57 -2.66 6.33 -1.19
CA ASN A 57 -4.06 6.55 -1.57
C ASN A 57 -4.25 7.53 -2.74
N GLY A 58 -3.17 8.10 -3.31
CA GLY A 58 -3.20 8.75 -4.61
C GLY A 58 -4.03 10.03 -4.68
N LYS A 59 -4.21 10.75 -3.56
CA LYS A 59 -5.00 12.01 -3.47
C LYS A 59 -4.41 13.18 -4.29
N LYS A 60 -4.41 13.06 -5.62
CA LYS A 60 -4.23 14.15 -6.58
C LYS A 60 -5.48 14.26 -7.46
N LEU A 61 -6.52 14.88 -6.88
CA LEU A 61 -7.73 15.25 -7.58
C LEU A 61 -7.44 16.28 -8.69
N GLY A 62 -7.56 15.85 -9.95
CA GLY A 62 -7.60 16.75 -11.09
C GLY A 62 -8.95 17.46 -11.20
N TRP A 63 -8.98 18.78 -10.96
CA TRP A 63 -10.16 19.60 -11.16
C TRP A 63 -10.33 19.98 -12.64
N ALA A 64 -11.36 19.42 -13.28
CA ALA A 64 -11.94 20.00 -14.50
C ALA A 64 -13.18 20.81 -14.09
N GLY A 65 -13.10 22.14 -14.21
CA GLY A 65 -14.24 23.02 -13.91
C GLY A 65 -15.33 22.95 -14.99
N PRO A 66 -16.55 23.48 -14.76
CA PRO A 66 -17.67 23.40 -15.71
C PRO A 66 -17.42 24.02 -17.09
N SER A 67 -16.44 24.92 -17.21
CA SER A 67 -15.96 25.50 -18.47
C SER A 67 -14.95 24.63 -19.22
N SER A 68 -14.52 23.51 -18.63
CA SER A 68 -13.65 22.54 -19.28
C SER A 68 -14.48 21.60 -20.16
N PRO A 69 -14.06 21.29 -21.40
CA PRO A 69 -14.68 20.23 -22.21
C PRO A 69 -14.54 18.83 -21.59
N LEU A 70 -13.86 18.69 -20.45
CA LEU A 70 -13.70 17.46 -19.67
C LEU A 70 -14.71 17.33 -18.50
N TYR A 71 -15.64 18.27 -18.35
CA TYR A 71 -16.66 18.25 -17.30
C TYR A 71 -17.91 17.49 -17.75
N THR A 72 -18.34 16.47 -17.00
CA THR A 72 -19.53 15.66 -17.29
C THR A 72 -20.40 15.47 -16.04
N SER A 73 -21.71 15.31 -16.24
CA SER A 73 -22.70 15.14 -15.16
C SER A 73 -22.75 13.70 -14.60
N GLU A 74 -22.21 12.71 -15.30
CA GLU A 74 -22.13 11.31 -14.87
C GLU A 74 -20.81 10.98 -14.15
N ARG A 75 -20.33 11.88 -13.27
CA ARG A 75 -19.00 11.72 -12.67
C ARG A 75 -18.96 10.52 -11.73
N PHE A 76 -18.37 9.42 -12.18
CA PHE A 76 -18.15 8.23 -11.34
C PHE A 76 -17.07 8.54 -10.29
N ASP A 77 -17.51 8.68 -9.05
CA ASP A 77 -16.75 9.23 -7.93
C ASP A 77 -15.42 8.52 -7.58
N GLU A 78 -14.37 9.28 -7.28
CA GLU A 78 -13.06 9.03 -6.62
C GLU A 78 -12.27 7.68 -6.70
N ARG A 79 -12.65 6.69 -7.53
CA ARG A 79 -12.15 5.29 -7.43
C ARG A 79 -10.82 4.90 -8.13
N PHE A 80 -9.83 5.81 -8.14
CA PHE A 80 -8.40 5.45 -8.16
C PHE A 80 -7.86 5.55 -6.72
N LYS A 81 -8.35 4.74 -5.78
CA LYS A 81 -7.66 3.50 -5.40
C LYS A 81 -6.13 3.62 -5.49
N GLY A 82 -5.50 3.54 -4.34
CA GLY A 82 -4.07 3.73 -4.22
C GLY A 82 -3.17 2.67 -4.84
N ASN A 83 -1.87 2.94 -4.72
CA ASN A 83 -0.80 2.02 -5.02
C ASN A 83 -0.39 1.28 -3.74
N LEU A 84 -0.53 -0.05 -3.73
CA LEU A 84 0.18 -0.89 -2.78
C LEU A 84 1.67 -0.87 -3.15
N ASN A 85 2.52 -0.63 -2.16
CA ASN A 85 3.96 -0.78 -2.28
C ASN A 85 4.47 -1.63 -1.12
N ILE A 86 5.35 -2.57 -1.42
CA ILE A 86 6.00 -3.44 -0.44
C ILE A 86 7.49 -3.45 -0.77
N PHE A 87 8.34 -3.16 0.20
CA PHE A 87 9.78 -3.17 0.07
C PHE A 87 10.34 -4.15 1.09
N VAL A 88 10.92 -5.25 0.63
CA VAL A 88 11.76 -6.11 1.47
C VAL A 88 13.19 -5.64 1.32
N MET A 89 13.80 -5.23 2.43
CA MET A 89 15.09 -4.56 2.47
C MET A 89 16.08 -5.33 3.35
N LYS A 90 17.37 -5.23 3.03
CA LYS A 90 18.47 -5.67 3.89
C LYS A 90 19.40 -4.47 4.11
N LYS A 91 19.37 -3.92 5.33
CA LYS A 91 19.97 -2.61 5.65
C LYS A 91 19.41 -1.52 4.70
N LYS A 92 20.25 -0.93 3.84
CA LYS A 92 19.85 0.11 2.87
C LYS A 92 19.56 -0.42 1.45
N LYS A 93 19.72 -1.72 1.20
CA LYS A 93 19.47 -2.33 -0.12
C LYS A 93 18.03 -2.85 -0.16
N VAL A 94 17.24 -2.42 -1.13
CA VAL A 94 15.98 -3.10 -1.49
C VAL A 94 16.35 -4.41 -2.17
N LEU A 95 15.89 -5.54 -1.61
CA LEU A 95 16.05 -6.87 -2.22
C LEU A 95 14.85 -7.19 -3.11
N LYS A 96 13.64 -6.82 -2.65
CA LYS A 96 12.41 -7.00 -3.41
C LYS A 96 11.52 -5.77 -3.30
N GLN A 97 10.94 -5.37 -4.42
CA GLN A 97 9.90 -4.35 -4.48
C GLN A 97 8.68 -4.94 -5.17
N ILE A 98 7.51 -4.79 -4.56
CA ILE A 98 6.22 -5.00 -5.19
C ILE A 98 5.55 -3.63 -5.28
N HIS A 99 5.03 -3.32 -6.47
CA HIS A 99 4.22 -2.13 -6.72
C HIS A 99 2.96 -2.59 -7.47
N THR A 100 1.79 -2.24 -6.97
CA THR A 100 0.53 -2.64 -7.59
C THR A 100 -0.51 -1.52 -7.48
N THR A 101 -0.87 -0.98 -8.64
CA THR A 101 -1.96 -0.01 -8.78
C THR A 101 -3.30 -0.72 -8.72
N TYR A 102 -4.17 -0.29 -7.81
CA TYR A 102 -5.54 -0.73 -7.80
C TYR A 102 -6.40 0.24 -8.66
N ASN A 103 -7.32 -0.27 -9.48
CA ASN A 103 -7.97 0.45 -10.61
C ASN A 103 -9.46 0.02 -10.81
N GLN A 104 -10.47 0.90 -10.64
CA GLN A 104 -11.96 0.65 -10.73
C GLN A 104 -12.54 -0.57 -9.95
N GLU A 105 -12.11 -1.80 -10.27
CA GLU A 105 -12.67 -3.11 -9.88
C GLU A 105 -11.78 -3.92 -8.93
N THR A 106 -10.46 -4.08 -9.18
CA THR A 106 -9.49 -4.82 -8.34
C THR A 106 -9.58 -4.62 -6.82
N PHE A 107 -9.62 -3.38 -6.31
CA PHE A 107 -9.79 -3.06 -4.88
C PHE A 107 -11.06 -3.68 -4.27
N LYS A 108 -12.15 -3.85 -5.03
CA LYS A 108 -13.34 -4.58 -4.54
C LYS A 108 -13.07 -6.07 -4.28
N LYS A 109 -11.96 -6.59 -4.85
CA LYS A 109 -11.43 -7.95 -4.69
C LYS A 109 -10.13 -7.98 -3.87
N ARG A 110 -9.78 -6.90 -3.15
CA ARG A 110 -8.45 -6.75 -2.49
C ARG A 110 -8.22 -7.67 -1.29
N THR A 111 -9.28 -8.25 -0.76
CA THR A 111 -9.22 -8.99 0.51
C THR A 111 -8.32 -10.21 0.37
N ASP A 112 -7.44 -10.43 1.35
CA ASP A 112 -6.58 -11.61 1.47
C ASP A 112 -5.73 -11.91 0.20
N THR A 113 -5.32 -10.86 -0.52
CA THR A 113 -4.69 -11.01 -1.84
C THR A 113 -3.18 -11.28 -1.76
N TYR A 114 -2.47 -10.72 -0.79
CA TYR A 114 -1.01 -10.86 -0.65
C TYR A 114 -0.66 -11.66 0.60
N SER A 115 0.37 -12.52 0.50
CA SER A 115 0.96 -13.22 1.64
C SER A 115 2.35 -12.69 1.93
N PHE A 116 2.64 -12.33 3.17
CA PHE A 116 4.01 -12.02 3.58
C PHE A 116 4.93 -13.25 3.47
N GLN A 117 4.43 -14.46 3.76
CA GLN A 117 5.19 -15.71 3.58
C GLN A 117 5.64 -15.86 2.12
N GLU A 118 4.70 -15.81 1.16
CA GLU A 118 5.00 -15.91 -0.27
C GLU A 118 5.97 -14.80 -0.75
N ILE A 119 5.88 -13.60 -0.18
CA ILE A 119 6.76 -12.47 -0.49
C ILE A 119 8.19 -12.70 0.03
N LEU A 120 8.34 -13.23 1.24
CA LEU A 120 9.62 -13.51 1.88
C LEU A 120 10.34 -14.71 1.25
N ASP A 121 9.61 -15.81 0.98
CA ASP A 121 10.16 -17.01 0.35
C ASP A 121 10.70 -16.76 -1.07
N SER A 122 10.24 -15.67 -1.70
CA SER A 122 10.63 -15.26 -3.04
C SER A 122 11.62 -14.09 -3.06
N VAL A 123 12.40 -13.93 -1.98
CA VAL A 123 13.57 -13.06 -1.87
C VAL A 123 14.86 -13.87 -2.06
N GLU A 124 15.65 -13.51 -3.07
CA GLU A 124 17.00 -14.04 -3.24
C GLU A 124 18.00 -13.23 -2.38
N PHE A 125 18.93 -13.92 -1.71
CA PHE A 125 19.81 -13.38 -0.66
C PHE A 125 21.24 -13.10 -1.11
#